data_AF-A0A2D6W161-F1
#
_entry.id   AF-A0A2D6W161-F1
#
_cell.length_a   1.000
_cell.length_b   1.000
_cell.length_c   1.000
_cell.angle_alpha   90.00
_cell.angle_beta   90.00
_cell.angle_gamma   90.00
#
_symmetry.space_group_name_H-M   'P 1'
#
loop_
_entity.id
_entity.type
_entity.pdbx_description
1 polymer ?
#
loop_
_entity_poly.entity_id
_entity_poly.type
_entity_poly.pdbx_seq_one_letter_code
_entity_poly.pdbx_strand_id
1 'polypeptide(L)'
;LGLGEMKSHALSQKPEHQQELKAAIKQKIAERSLAEWQEVFADVDACVEPVLTIEEAAGHPQLKARGMVVDRDRGDGHSQNQLGHPILFR
;
A
#
# COMPACT_ATOMS: atom_id res chain seq x y z
N LEU A 1 3.88 8.38 -17.85
CA LEU A 1 4.21 6.95 -18.02
C LEU A 1 4.38 6.50 -19.47
N GLY A 2 3.90 7.24 -20.48
CA GLY A 2 4.13 6.87 -21.90
C GLY A 2 3.35 5.65 -22.39
N LEU A 3 2.37 5.15 -21.63
CA LEU A 3 1.55 3.99 -21.97
C LEU A 3 0.21 4.38 -22.63
N GLY A 4 0.18 5.51 -23.36
CA GLY A 4 -1.04 6.09 -23.91
C GLY A 4 -1.77 5.17 -24.90
N GLU A 5 -1.03 4.39 -25.68
CA GLU A 5 -1.56 3.45 -26.67
C GLU A 5 -2.31 2.27 -26.03
N MET A 6 -2.02 1.95 -24.76
CA MET A 6 -2.63 0.83 -24.03
C MET A 6 -3.92 1.21 -23.31
N LYS A 7 -4.46 2.42 -23.52
CA LYS A 7 -5.70 2.89 -22.85
C LYS A 7 -6.88 1.93 -23.03
N SER A 8 -7.01 1.29 -24.19
CA SER A 8 -8.07 0.31 -24.45
C SER A 8 -7.96 -0.95 -23.57
N HIS A 9 -6.78 -1.23 -23.02
CA HIS A 9 -6.53 -2.39 -22.17
C HIS A 9 -6.91 -2.12 -20.71
N ALA A 10 -6.97 -0.85 -20.29
CA ALA A 10 -7.19 -0.46 -18.90
C ALA A 10 -8.51 -0.97 -18.30
N LEU A 11 -9.56 -1.06 -19.12
CA LEU A 11 -10.88 -1.55 -18.71
C LEU A 11 -11.24 -2.91 -19.37
N SER A 12 -10.26 -3.54 -20.02
CA SER A 12 -10.48 -4.80 -20.72
C SER A 12 -10.58 -5.98 -19.74
N GLN A 13 -11.59 -6.82 -19.94
CA GLN A 13 -11.76 -8.07 -19.19
C GLN A 13 -11.05 -9.27 -19.82
N LYS A 14 -10.41 -9.09 -20.99
CA LYS A 14 -9.59 -10.15 -21.61
C LYS A 14 -8.31 -10.38 -20.80
N PRO A 15 -8.01 -11.63 -20.40
CA PRO A 15 -6.80 -11.94 -19.63
C PRO A 15 -5.50 -11.48 -20.30
N GLU A 16 -5.42 -11.57 -21.63
CA GLU A 16 -4.23 -11.21 -22.41
C GLU A 16 -3.93 -9.71 -22.29
N HIS A 17 -4.95 -8.87 -22.49
CA HIS A 17 -4.83 -7.42 -22.32
C HIS A 17 -4.43 -7.03 -20.89
N GLN A 18 -4.93 -7.76 -19.87
CA GLN A 18 -4.55 -7.52 -18.48
C GLN A 18 -3.09 -7.90 -18.22
N GLN A 19 -2.61 -9.01 -18.78
CA GLN A 19 -1.22 -9.43 -18.67
C GLN A 19 -0.28 -8.42 -19.31
N GLU A 20 -0.59 -7.97 -20.53
CA GLU A 20 0.19 -6.97 -21.26
C GLU A 20 0.26 -5.64 -20.50
N LEU A 21 -0.88 -5.13 -20.03
CA LEU A 21 -0.92 -3.89 -19.27
C LEU A 21 -0.16 -4.00 -17.95
N LYS A 22 -0.31 -5.11 -17.21
CA LYS A 22 0.45 -5.36 -15.97
C LYS A 22 1.95 -5.41 -16.23
N ALA A 23 2.39 -6.04 -17.32
CA ALA A 23 3.80 -6.11 -17.69
C ALA A 23 4.37 -4.71 -17.99
N ALA A 24 3.63 -3.89 -18.74
CA ALA A 24 4.03 -2.52 -19.05
C ALA A 24 4.09 -1.63 -17.80
N ILE A 25 3.09 -1.71 -16.91
CA ILE A 25 3.09 -0.99 -15.63
C ILE A 25 4.27 -1.45 -14.77
N LYS A 26 4.53 -2.76 -14.66
CA LYS A 26 5.67 -3.31 -13.91
C LYS A 26 6.99 -2.73 -14.39
N GLN A 27 7.21 -2.71 -15.70
CA GLN A 27 8.43 -2.13 -16.28
C GLN A 27 8.56 -0.65 -15.91
N LYS A 28 7.47 0.12 -16.02
CA LYS A 28 7.49 1.54 -15.66
C LYS A 28 7.78 1.77 -14.19
N ILE A 29 7.09 1.07 -13.29
CA ILE A 29 7.31 1.20 -11.84
C ILE A 29 8.75 0.83 -11.45
N ALA A 30 9.39 -0.12 -12.14
CA ALA A 30 10.78 -0.48 -11.87
C ALA A 30 11.82 0.58 -12.29
N GLU A 31 11.45 1.60 -13.08
CA GLU A 31 12.37 2.65 -13.55
C GLU A 31 12.72 3.69 -12.48
N ARG A 32 12.00 3.73 -11.35
CA ARG A 32 12.23 4.70 -10.27
C ARG A 32 12.12 4.03 -8.90
N SER A 33 12.79 4.61 -7.92
CA SER A 33 12.66 4.23 -6.53
C SER A 33 11.26 4.51 -5.98
N LEU A 34 10.95 3.91 -4.83
CA LEU A 34 9.69 4.18 -4.13
C LEU A 34 9.54 5.66 -3.78
N ALA A 35 10.60 6.31 -3.29
CA ALA A 35 10.59 7.72 -2.90
C ALA A 35 10.22 8.63 -4.08
N GLU A 36 10.83 8.41 -5.25
CA GLU A 36 10.51 9.15 -6.46
C GLU A 36 9.07 8.90 -6.92
N TRP A 37 8.54 7.69 -6.78
CA TRP A 37 7.12 7.44 -7.07
C TRP A 37 6.18 8.12 -6.10
N GLN A 38 6.52 8.16 -4.81
CA GLN A 38 5.72 8.86 -3.81
C GLN A 38 5.63 10.35 -4.12
N GLU A 39 6.74 10.99 -4.53
CA GLU A 39 6.73 12.38 -4.99
C GLU A 39 5.86 12.57 -6.24
N VAL A 40 5.99 11.69 -7.23
CA VAL A 40 5.20 11.76 -8.48
C VAL A 40 3.70 11.64 -8.22
N PHE A 41 3.30 10.74 -7.32
CA PHE A 41 1.89 10.48 -7.04
C PHE A 41 1.28 11.40 -5.97
N ALA A 42 2.10 12.16 -5.22
CA ALA A 42 1.61 13.08 -4.18
C ALA A 42 0.60 14.12 -4.72
N ASP A 43 0.77 14.55 -5.97
CA ASP A 43 -0.08 15.55 -6.63
C ASP A 43 -1.11 14.93 -7.59
N VAL A 44 -1.20 13.60 -7.66
CA VAL A 44 -2.10 12.89 -8.58
C VAL A 44 -3.29 12.35 -7.79
N ASP A 45 -4.50 12.70 -8.22
CA ASP A 45 -5.73 12.11 -7.70
C ASP A 45 -5.88 10.66 -8.20
N ALA A 46 -5.12 9.75 -7.58
CA ALA A 46 -5.11 8.34 -7.86
C ALA A 46 -5.03 7.53 -6.57
N CYS A 47 -5.78 6.43 -6.52
CA CYS A 47 -5.73 5.47 -5.41
C CYS A 47 -4.45 4.62 -5.49
N VAL A 48 -3.32 5.19 -5.06
CA VAL A 48 -2.02 4.51 -5.01
C VAL A 48 -1.38 4.70 -3.65
N GLU A 49 -0.75 3.64 -3.15
CA GLU A 49 -0.11 3.62 -1.83
C GLU A 49 1.13 2.73 -1.89
N PRO A 50 2.17 3.01 -1.08
CA PRO A 50 3.29 2.09 -0.91
C PRO A 50 2.84 0.79 -0.24
N VAL A 51 3.47 -0.33 -0.62
CA VAL A 51 3.31 -1.59 0.11
C VAL A 51 4.27 -1.58 1.30
N LEU A 52 3.75 -1.25 2.48
CA LEU A 52 4.55 -1.18 3.71
C LEU A 52 4.82 -2.56 4.30
N THR A 53 5.99 -2.72 4.92
CA THR A 53 6.28 -3.81 5.85
C THR A 53 5.40 -3.70 7.10
N ILE A 54 5.32 -4.78 7.87
CA ILE A 54 4.56 -4.79 9.14
C ILE A 54 5.09 -3.74 10.13
N GLU A 55 6.41 -3.56 10.19
CA GLU A 55 7.04 -2.58 11.08
C GLU A 55 6.71 -1.13 10.65
N GLU A 56 6.82 -0.83 9.35
CA GLU A 56 6.44 0.47 8.81
C GLU A 56 4.95 0.75 9.01
N ALA A 57 4.09 -0.25 8.76
CA ALA A 57 2.65 -0.15 8.97
C ALA A 57 2.30 0.11 10.44
N ALA A 58 2.95 -0.58 11.39
CA ALA A 58 2.77 -0.35 12.83
C ALA A 58 3.14 1.09 13.23
N GLY A 59 4.11 1.69 12.54
CA GLY A 59 4.51 3.09 12.68
C GLY A 59 3.65 4.11 11.93
N HIS A 60 2.69 3.67 11.11
CA HIS A 60 1.95 4.53 10.17
C HIS A 60 1.05 5.54 10.91
N PRO A 61 0.94 6.80 10.43
CA PRO A 61 0.14 7.84 11.09
C PRO A 61 -1.32 7.43 11.37
N GLN A 62 -1.96 6.71 10.45
CA GLN A 62 -3.34 6.24 10.64
C GLN A 62 -3.46 5.20 11.77
N LEU A 63 -2.48 4.30 11.92
CA LEU A 63 -2.50 3.29 12.98
C LEU A 63 -2.22 3.94 14.35
N LYS A 64 -1.29 4.89 14.39
CA LYS A 64 -1.00 5.69 15.59
C LYS A 64 -2.21 6.51 16.06
N ALA A 65 -2.86 7.24 15.14
CA ALA A 65 -4.02 8.06 15.44
C ALA A 65 -5.20 7.27 16.02
N ARG A 66 -5.26 5.97 15.71
CA ARG A 66 -6.32 5.04 16.16
C ARG A 66 -5.90 4.17 17.35
N GLY A 67 -4.67 4.29 17.85
CA GLY A 67 -4.16 3.43 18.92
C GLY A 67 -4.15 1.94 18.55
N MET A 68 -3.86 1.62 17.28
CA MET A 68 -3.99 0.26 16.74
C MET A 68 -2.86 -0.68 17.11
N VAL A 69 -1.76 -0.19 17.68
CA VAL A 69 -0.67 -1.02 18.20
C VAL A 69 -0.72 -0.90 19.73
N VAL A 70 -1.08 -2.00 20.39
CA VAL A 70 -1.30 -2.04 21.84
C VAL A 70 -0.35 -3.05 22.49
N ASP A 71 0.25 -2.66 23.62
CA ASP A 71 1.05 -3.57 24.43
C ASP A 71 0.13 -4.48 25.26
N ARG A 72 0.40 -5.78 25.25
CA ARG A 72 -0.40 -6.81 25.93
C ARG A 72 0.49 -7.83 26.62
N ASP A 73 0.11 -8.21 27.83
CA ASP A 73 0.74 -9.32 28.56
C ASP A 73 0.54 -10.64 27.80
N ARG A 74 1.63 -11.41 27.67
CA ARG A 74 1.68 -12.71 27.01
C ARG A 74 1.34 -13.86 27.97
N GLY A 75 1.29 -13.60 29.27
CA GLY A 75 1.06 -14.59 30.33
C GLY A 75 2.32 -15.31 30.79
N ASP A 76 3.50 -14.96 30.24
CA ASP A 76 4.82 -15.50 30.62
C ASP A 76 5.69 -14.45 31.35
N GLY A 77 5.09 -13.34 31.80
CA GLY A 77 5.79 -12.21 32.41
C GLY A 77 6.42 -11.25 31.40
N HIS A 78 6.26 -11.49 30.10
CA HIS A 78 6.65 -10.57 29.04
C HIS A 78 5.42 -9.93 28.38
N SER A 79 5.61 -8.75 27.80
CA SER A 79 4.60 -8.09 26.97
C SER A 79 4.92 -8.22 25.48
N GLN A 80 3.91 -8.08 24.63
CA GLN A 80 4.06 -7.95 23.19
C GLN A 80 3.12 -6.89 22.62
N ASN A 81 3.60 -6.20 21.58
CA ASN A 81 2.75 -5.39 20.73
C ASN A 81 1.80 -6.27 19.93
N GLN A 82 0.52 -5.90 19.92
CA GLN A 82 -0.55 -6.57 19.20
C GLN A 82 -1.42 -5.56 18.45
N LEU A 83 -2.20 -6.05 17.48
CA LEU A 83 -3.23 -5.25 16.84
C LEU A 83 -4.39 -4.99 17.81
N GLY A 84 -4.75 -3.72 17.96
CA GLY A 84 -5.91 -3.28 18.72
C GLY A 84 -7.23 -3.59 18.01
N HIS A 85 -8.33 -3.44 18.74
CA HIS A 85 -9.66 -3.59 18.16
C HIS A 85 -9.94 -2.41 17.20
N PRO A 86 -10.26 -2.66 15.92
CA PRO A 86 -10.40 -1.59 14.92
C PRO A 86 -11.66 -0.72 15.12
N ILE A 87 -12.63 -1.22 15.88
CA ILE A 87 -13.84 -0.50 16.26
C ILE A 87 -13.65 0.05 17.67
N LEU A 88 -13.78 1.37 17.81
CA LEU A 88 -13.79 2.05 19.10
C LEU A 88 -15.22 2.03 19.66
N PHE A 89 -15.39 1.47 20.85
CA PHE A 89 -16.63 1.57 21.61
C PHE A 89 -16.50 2.75 22.58
N ARG A 90 -17.41 3.71 22.48
CA ARG A 90 -17.53 4.85 23.39
C ARG A 90 -18.79 4.71 24.23
#